data_AF-A0A962N3B8-F1
#
_entry.id   AF-A0A962N3B8-F1
#
_cell.length_a   1.000
_cell.length_b   1.000
_cell.length_c   1.000
_cell.angle_alpha   90.00
_cell.angle_beta   90.00
_cell.angle_gamma   90.00
#
_symmetry.space_group_name_H-M   'P 1'
#
loop_
_entity.id
_entity.type
_entity.pdbx_description
1 polymer ?
#
loop_
_entity_poly.entity_id
_entity_poly.type
_entity_poly.pdbx_seq_one_letter_code
_entity_poly.pdbx_strand_id
1 'polypeptide(L)'
;MSAINSESARPQLRLIQGGLSQETLPNGWRSLGDRIVDCTAMIGMQLASGRWARVASLIEYRRDLLAQLRMLSSDEQSRRCVAALEAAMSESEAMVARAAALRVGAGSDRPRP
;
A
#
# COMPACT_ATOMS: atom_id res chain seq x y z
N MET A 1 44.51 -31.83 32.12
CA MET A 1 45.20 -30.54 31.93
C MET A 1 44.84 -30.01 30.56
N SER A 2 44.33 -28.76 30.52
CA SER A 2 44.08 -27.85 29.37
C SER A 2 42.67 -27.22 29.43
N ALA A 3 42.54 -26.18 30.26
CA ALA A 3 42.23 -24.77 29.94
C ALA A 3 41.65 -24.48 28.52
N ILE A 4 40.76 -23.52 28.20
CA ILE A 4 40.23 -22.24 28.75
C ILE A 4 38.95 -21.95 27.93
N ASN A 5 37.94 -21.27 28.47
CA ASN A 5 37.32 -20.06 27.84
C ASN A 5 36.01 -19.66 28.52
N SER A 6 36.18 -18.79 29.52
CA SER A 6 35.19 -17.79 29.89
C SER A 6 35.04 -16.80 28.73
N GLU A 7 34.14 -17.07 27.79
CA GLU A 7 33.64 -16.03 26.90
C GLU A 7 32.27 -15.59 27.38
N SER A 8 32.29 -14.43 28.05
CA SER A 8 31.19 -13.51 28.25
C SER A 8 30.05 -13.73 27.25
N ALA A 9 28.94 -14.28 27.71
CA ALA A 9 27.71 -14.42 26.94
C ALA A 9 27.19 -13.02 26.60
N ARG A 10 27.68 -12.45 25.49
CA ARG A 10 27.14 -11.21 24.93
C ARG A 10 25.71 -11.52 24.49
N PRO A 11 24.69 -10.80 24.98
CA PRO A 11 23.34 -10.95 24.45
C PRO A 11 23.37 -10.55 22.97
N GLN A 12 23.25 -11.55 22.09
CA GLN A 12 23.09 -11.29 20.67
C GLN A 12 21.68 -10.74 20.45
N LEU A 13 21.58 -9.42 20.37
CA LEU A 13 20.40 -8.76 19.83
C LEU A 13 20.29 -9.11 18.35
N ARG A 14 19.52 -10.15 18.03
CA ARG A 14 19.08 -10.40 16.67
C ARG A 14 18.08 -9.32 16.29
N LEU A 15 18.49 -8.43 15.40
CA LEU A 15 17.56 -7.57 14.68
C LEU A 15 16.63 -8.51 13.89
N ILE A 16 15.41 -8.71 14.38
CA ILE A 16 14.33 -9.25 13.56
C ILE A 16 13.97 -8.09 12.63
N GLN A 17 14.68 -8.01 11.51
CA GLN A 17 14.26 -7.20 10.38
C GLN A 17 12.82 -7.63 10.12
N GLY A 18 11.88 -6.71 10.31
CA GLY A 18 10.45 -6.92 10.06
C GLY A 18 10.21 -7.14 8.57
N GLY A 19 10.73 -8.24 8.03
CA GLY A 19 10.25 -8.83 6.81
C GLY A 19 8.91 -9.41 7.15
N LEU A 20 7.85 -8.83 6.58
CA LEU A 20 6.53 -9.44 6.48
C LEU A 20 6.73 -10.94 6.29
N SER A 21 6.37 -11.72 7.31
CA SER A 21 6.40 -13.17 7.20
C SER A 21 5.61 -13.51 5.94
N GLN A 22 6.29 -14.10 4.96
CA GLN A 22 5.61 -14.75 3.85
C GLN A 22 4.87 -15.94 4.45
N GLU A 23 3.69 -15.68 5.01
CA GLU A 23 2.67 -16.71 5.09
C GLU A 23 2.44 -17.17 3.64
N THR A 24 2.99 -18.33 3.33
CA THR A 24 2.72 -19.11 2.13
C THR A 24 1.26 -19.51 2.17
N LEU A 25 0.38 -18.55 1.87
CA LEU A 25 -1.04 -18.79 1.71
C LEU A 25 -1.25 -19.36 0.30
N PRO A 26 -1.78 -20.59 0.16
CA PRO A 26 -2.16 -21.14 -1.15
C PRO A 26 -3.21 -20.29 -1.90
N ASN A 27 -3.75 -19.25 -1.24
CA ASN A 27 -4.71 -18.28 -1.76
C ASN A 27 -4.20 -16.82 -1.72
N GLY A 28 -2.90 -16.58 -1.59
CA GLY A 28 -2.33 -15.24 -1.37
C GLY A 28 -2.74 -14.20 -2.42
N TRP A 29 -2.85 -14.60 -3.68
CA TRP A 29 -3.31 -13.71 -4.77
C TRP A 29 -4.77 -13.29 -4.63
N ARG A 30 -5.68 -14.21 -4.26
CA ARG A 30 -7.11 -13.87 -4.04
C ARG A 30 -7.28 -12.96 -2.83
N SER A 31 -6.63 -13.29 -1.71
CA SER A 31 -6.67 -12.47 -0.51
C SER A 31 -6.16 -11.04 -0.76
N LEU A 32 -5.07 -10.89 -1.51
CA LEU A 32 -4.60 -9.56 -1.92
C LEU A 32 -5.57 -8.86 -2.88
N GLY A 33 -6.17 -9.60 -3.81
CA GLY A 33 -7.22 -9.09 -4.70
C GLY A 33 -8.41 -8.52 -3.93
N ASP A 34 -8.95 -9.29 -2.99
CA ASP A 34 -10.07 -8.87 -2.13
C ASP A 34 -9.70 -7.61 -1.33
N ARG A 35 -8.50 -7.58 -0.74
CA ARG A 35 -8.00 -6.40 -0.02
C ARG A 35 -7.85 -5.16 -0.90
N ILE A 36 -7.48 -5.32 -2.18
CA ILE A 36 -7.39 -4.21 -3.14
C ILE A 36 -8.80 -3.67 -3.46
N VAL A 37 -9.77 -4.55 -3.66
CA VAL A 37 -11.18 -4.18 -3.90
C VAL A 37 -11.73 -3.43 -2.69
N ASP A 38 -11.56 -3.97 -1.48
CA ASP A 38 -11.99 -3.34 -0.23
C ASP A 38 -11.32 -1.98 -0.02
N CYS A 39 -10.01 -1.88 -0.28
CA CYS A 39 -9.29 -0.62 -0.20
C CYS A 39 -9.85 0.42 -1.17
N THR A 40 -10.20 0.01 -2.40
CA THR A 40 -10.81 0.88 -3.40
C THR A 40 -12.18 1.39 -2.94
N ALA A 41 -13.01 0.53 -2.36
CA ALA A 41 -14.29 0.93 -1.78
C ALA A 41 -14.10 1.92 -0.61
N MET A 42 -13.13 1.67 0.26
CA MET A 42 -12.78 2.58 1.35
C MET A 42 -12.35 3.96 0.85
N ILE A 43 -11.52 4.03 -0.20
CA ILE A 43 -11.13 5.30 -0.83
C ILE A 43 -12.38 6.07 -1.27
N GLY A 44 -13.31 5.42 -1.96
CA GLY A 44 -14.57 6.03 -2.38
C GLY A 44 -15.38 6.60 -1.20
N MET A 45 -15.51 5.84 -0.11
CA MET A 45 -16.19 6.31 1.11
C MET A 45 -15.49 7.51 1.76
N GLN A 46 -14.15 7.50 1.83
CA GLN A 46 -13.39 8.61 2.41
C GLN A 46 -13.45 9.86 1.54
N LEU A 47 -13.44 9.72 0.22
CA LEU A 47 -13.62 10.80 -0.76
C LEU A 47 -14.99 11.47 -0.59
N ALA A 48 -16.07 10.67 -0.56
CA ALA A 48 -17.42 11.17 -0.32
C ALA A 48 -17.56 11.91 1.03
N SER A 49 -16.78 11.49 2.03
CA SER A 49 -16.74 12.12 3.36
C SER A 49 -15.78 13.31 3.47
N GLY A 50 -15.06 13.68 2.40
CA GLY A 50 -14.06 14.76 2.42
C GLY A 50 -12.84 14.50 3.32
N ARG A 51 -12.56 13.24 3.70
CA ARG A 51 -11.46 12.87 4.62
C ARG A 51 -10.15 12.63 3.87
N TRP A 52 -9.59 13.69 3.28
CA TRP A 52 -8.43 13.64 2.38
C TRP A 52 -7.16 13.01 2.97
N ALA A 53 -6.86 13.25 4.25
CA ALA A 53 -5.72 12.60 4.91
C ALA A 53 -5.84 11.07 4.91
N ARG A 54 -7.05 10.55 5.12
CA ARG A 54 -7.32 9.10 5.05
C ARG A 54 -7.27 8.58 3.62
N VAL A 55 -7.72 9.37 2.65
CA VAL A 55 -7.59 9.02 1.22
C VAL A 55 -6.12 8.83 0.85
N ALA A 56 -5.23 9.75 1.27
CA ALA A 56 -3.79 9.63 1.02
C ALA A 56 -3.21 8.35 1.62
N SER A 57 -3.50 8.05 2.89
CA SER A 57 -3.04 6.80 3.53
C SER A 57 -3.56 5.54 2.83
N LEU A 58 -4.80 5.55 2.35
CA LEU A 58 -5.37 4.41 1.63
C LEU A 58 -4.77 4.23 0.24
N ILE A 59 -4.38 5.31 -0.43
CA ILE A 59 -3.64 5.23 -1.70
C ILE A 59 -2.28 4.56 -1.49
N GLU A 60 -1.50 4.98 -0.48
CA GLU A 60 -0.22 4.33 -0.16
C GLU A 60 -0.41 2.86 0.21
N TYR A 61 -1.43 2.54 1.01
CA TYR A 61 -1.74 1.15 1.33
C TYR A 61 -2.12 0.32 0.09
N ARG A 62 -2.87 0.89 -0.86
CA ARG A 62 -3.20 0.21 -2.13
C ARG A 62 -1.95 -0.03 -2.99
N ARG A 63 -0.97 0.89 -2.98
CA ARG A 63 0.34 0.73 -3.65
C ARG A 63 1.08 -0.47 -3.09
N ASP A 64 1.15 -0.57 -1.77
CA ASP A 64 1.81 -1.69 -1.09
C ASP A 64 1.16 -3.04 -1.41
N LEU A 65 -0.17 -3.08 -1.51
CA LEU A 65 -0.90 -4.28 -1.91
C LEU A 65 -0.59 -4.69 -3.36
N LEU A 66 -0.50 -3.73 -4.29
CA LEU A 66 -0.13 -4.02 -5.68
C LEU A 66 1.33 -4.46 -5.82
N ALA A 67 2.25 -3.87 -5.04
CA ALA A 67 3.64 -4.31 -4.99
C ALA A 67 3.75 -5.78 -4.53
N GLN A 68 2.98 -6.16 -3.50
CA GLN A 68 2.88 -7.56 -3.06
C GLN A 68 2.26 -8.46 -4.13
N LEU A 69 1.18 -8.01 -4.79
CA LEU A 69 0.51 -8.78 -5.85
C LEU A 69 1.45 -9.04 -7.04
N ARG A 70 2.27 -8.04 -7.39
CA ARG A 70 3.29 -8.13 -8.44
C ARG A 70 4.35 -9.18 -8.13
N MET A 71 4.80 -9.27 -6.88
CA MET A 71 5.77 -10.28 -6.45
C MET A 71 5.23 -11.72 -6.57
N LEU A 72 3.91 -11.91 -6.48
CA LEU A 72 3.26 -13.21 -6.57
C LEU A 72 2.85 -13.60 -8.01
N SER A 73 2.95 -12.69 -8.97
CA SER A 73 2.47 -12.89 -10.34
C SER A 73 3.53 -13.60 -11.19
N SER A 74 3.35 -14.91 -11.41
CA SER A 74 4.32 -15.77 -12.08
C SER A 74 4.03 -16.01 -13.56
N ASP A 75 2.75 -16.02 -13.95
CA ASP A 75 2.31 -16.28 -15.33
C ASP A 75 1.92 -15.01 -16.09
N GLU A 76 1.86 -15.10 -17.41
CA GLU A 76 1.56 -13.96 -18.29
C GLU A 76 0.17 -13.35 -18.03
N GLN A 77 -0.82 -14.17 -17.71
CA GLN A 77 -2.18 -13.69 -17.44
C GLN A 77 -2.22 -12.89 -16.14
N SER A 78 -1.58 -13.39 -15.08
CA SER A 78 -1.46 -12.71 -13.79
C SER A 78 -0.72 -11.37 -13.94
N ARG A 79 0.36 -11.32 -14.73
CA ARG A 79 1.09 -10.08 -15.02
C ARG A 79 0.24 -9.05 -15.76
N ARG A 80 -0.57 -9.46 -16.74
CA ARG A 80 -1.52 -8.58 -17.43
C ARG A 80 -2.59 -8.03 -16.48
N CYS A 81 -3.11 -8.87 -15.59
CA CYS A 81 -4.07 -8.43 -14.58
C CYS A 81 -3.44 -7.39 -13.63
N VAL A 82 -2.21 -7.62 -13.15
CA VAL A 82 -1.50 -6.64 -12.32
C VAL A 82 -1.28 -5.33 -13.07
N ALA A 83 -0.84 -5.37 -14.32
CA ALA A 83 -0.64 -4.17 -15.13
C ALA A 83 -1.95 -3.37 -15.32
N ALA A 84 -3.08 -4.06 -15.53
CA ALA A 84 -4.39 -3.41 -15.60
C ALA A 84 -4.79 -2.74 -14.27
N LEU A 85 -4.48 -3.38 -13.12
CA LEU A 85 -4.72 -2.80 -11.80
C LEU A 85 -3.81 -1.59 -11.52
N GLU A 86 -2.54 -1.64 -11.91
CA GLU A 86 -1.59 -0.51 -11.83
C GLU A 86 -2.08 0.68 -12.67
N ALA A 87 -2.62 0.43 -13.87
CA ALA A 87 -3.21 1.45 -14.72
C ALA A 87 -4.46 2.10 -14.07
N ALA A 88 -5.38 1.27 -13.57
CA ALA A 88 -6.57 1.74 -12.85
C ALA A 88 -6.20 2.54 -11.58
N MET A 89 -5.11 2.17 -10.92
CA MET A 89 -4.59 2.94 -9.78
C MET A 89 -4.08 4.31 -10.22
N SER A 90 -3.27 4.36 -11.28
CA SER A 90 -2.74 5.61 -11.82
C SER A 90 -3.86 6.59 -12.20
N GLU A 91 -4.94 6.07 -12.80
CA GLU A 91 -6.13 6.86 -13.10
C GLU A 91 -6.83 7.36 -11.82
N SER A 92 -7.00 6.49 -10.81
CA SER A 92 -7.57 6.85 -9.52
C SER A 92 -6.78 8.00 -8.85
N GLU A 93 -5.46 7.91 -8.86
CA GLU A 93 -4.58 8.94 -8.29
C GLU A 93 -4.70 10.28 -9.04
N ALA A 94 -4.74 10.23 -10.37
CA ALA A 94 -4.93 11.43 -11.19
C ALA A 94 -6.29 12.10 -10.90
N MET A 95 -7.36 11.33 -10.74
CA MET A 95 -8.68 11.84 -10.36
C MET A 95 -8.67 12.47 -8.96
N VAL A 96 -8.06 11.80 -7.98
CA VAL A 96 -7.92 12.32 -6.61
C VAL A 96 -7.12 13.62 -6.59
N ALA A 97 -6.01 13.69 -7.33
CA ALA A 97 -5.20 14.90 -7.45
C ALA A 97 -5.99 16.06 -8.06
N ARG A 98 -6.75 15.81 -9.14
CA ARG A 98 -7.65 16.82 -9.75
C ARG A 98 -8.71 17.30 -8.78
N ALA A 99 -9.35 16.40 -8.03
CA ALA A 99 -10.37 16.75 -7.05
C ALA A 99 -9.79 17.59 -5.89
N ALA A 100 -8.57 17.26 -5.44
CA ALA A 100 -7.86 18.05 -4.45
C ALA A 100 -7.51 19.46 -4.96
N ALA A 101 -7.08 19.60 -6.22
CA ALA A 101 -6.77 20.89 -6.84
C ALA A 101 -8.01 21.80 -6.98
N LEU A 102 -9.15 21.25 -7.41
CA LEU A 102 -10.42 21.99 -7.50
C LEU A 102 -10.88 22.53 -6.15
N ARG A 103 -10.67 21.77 -5.08
CA ARG A 103 -10.98 22.22 -3.71
C ARG A 103 -10.12 23.40 -3.27
N VAL A 104 -8.84 23.44 -3.66
CA VAL A 104 -7.95 24.58 -3.37
C VAL A 104 -8.38 25.81 -4.19
N GLY A 105 -8.76 25.63 -5.46
CA GLY A 105 -9.23 26.70 -6.33
C GLY A 105 -10.55 27.34 -5.86
N ALA A 106 -11.49 26.54 -5.34
CA ALA A 106 -12.77 27.05 -4.82
C ALA A 106 -12.66 27.89 -3.54
N GLY A 107 -11.51 27.84 -2.84
CA GLY A 107 -11.24 28.67 -1.65
C GLY A 107 -10.59 30.02 -1.95
N SER A 108 -10.17 30.25 -3.21
CA SER A 108 -9.36 31.41 -3.61
C SER A 108 -10.13 32.46 -4.41
N ASP A 109 -11.47 32.42 -4.40
CA ASP A 109 -12.29 33.35 -5.18
C ASP A 109 -13.38 34.01 -4.33
N ARG A 110 -12.98 35.09 -3.66
CA ARG A 110 -13.86 36.23 -3.37
C ARG A 110 -13.01 37.50 -3.42
N PRO A 111 -13.04 38.27 -4.52
CA PRO A 111 -12.88 39.70 -4.38
C PRO A 111 -14.10 40.21 -3.60
N ARG A 112 -13.89 40.73 -2.39
CA ARG A 112 -14.94 41.53 -1.72
C ARG A 112 -15.07 42.85 -2.50
N PRO A 113 -16.30 43.32 -2.76
CA PRO A 113 -16.52 44.68 -3.25
C PRO A 113 -16.07 45.72 -2.21
#